data_AF-A0A924N0Y3-F1
#
_entry.id   AF-A0A924N0Y3-F1
#
_cell.length_a   1.000
_cell.length_b   1.000
_cell.length_c   1.000
_cell.angle_alpha   90.00
_cell.angle_beta   90.00
_cell.angle_gamma   90.00
#
_symmetry.space_group_name_H-M   'P 1'
#
loop_
_entity.id
_entity.type
_entity.pdbx_description
1 polymer ?
#
loop_
_entity_poly.entity_id
_entity_poly.type
_entity_poly.pdbx_seq_one_letter_code
_entity_poly.pdbx_strand_id
1 'polypeptide(L)' 'MDGEGRVYVANGQVFVHAPDGRELGRVDIPERPLQLLFGGPDKQTLFVLTHHAIYAIRRP' A
#
# COMPACT_ATOMS: atom_id res chain seq x y z
N MET A 1 5.57 0.86 6.29
CA MET A 1 5.56 2.33 6.28
C MET A 1 6.49 2.82 5.18
N ASP A 2 6.28 4.04 4.68
CA ASP A 2 7.20 4.67 3.73
C ASP A 2 8.23 5.58 4.43
N GLY A 3 9.03 6.31 3.64
CA GLY A 3 10.04 7.24 4.14
C GLY A 3 9.50 8.51 4.80
N GLU A 4 8.20 8.82 4.64
CA GLU A 4 7.51 9.94 5.30
C GLU A 4 6.78 9.48 6.58
N GLY A 5 6.90 8.19 6.95
CA GLY A 5 6.23 7.60 8.10
C GLY A 5 4.76 7.26 7.86
N ARG A 6 4.27 7.31 6.60
CA ARG A 6 2.91 6.90 6.27
C ARG A 6 2.78 5.39 6.43
N VAL A 7 1.68 4.94 7.03
CA VAL A 7 1.38 3.53 7.29
C VAL A 7 0.35 3.03 6.28
N TYR A 8 0.61 1.86 5.70
CA TYR A 8 -0.23 1.24 4.68
C TYR A 8 -0.79 -0.06 5.24
N VAL A 9 -2.12 -0.21 5.21
CA VAL A 9 -2.83 -1.34 5.84
C VAL A 9 -3.66 -2.07 4.79
N ALA A 10 -3.42 -3.37 4.63
CA ALA A 10 -4.23 -4.26 3.81
C ALA A 10 -5.47 -4.72 4.59
N ASN A 11 -6.62 -4.08 4.37
CA ASN A 11 -7.88 -4.44 5.02
C ASN A 11 -9.04 -4.41 4.01
N GLY A 12 -9.10 -5.37 3.09
CA GLY A 12 -10.06 -5.36 1.98
C GLY A 12 -9.62 -4.43 0.84
N GLN A 13 -9.20 -3.21 1.19
CA GLN A 13 -8.50 -2.25 0.36
C GLN A 13 -7.15 -1.88 0.99
N VAL A 14 -6.37 -1.01 0.36
CA VAL A 14 -5.17 -0.44 0.99
C VAL A 14 -5.52 0.92 1.60
N PHE A 15 -5.53 0.99 2.93
CA PHE A 15 -5.71 2.24 3.65
C PHE A 15 -4.37 2.89 3.94
N VAL A 16 -4.30 4.21 3.84
CA VAL A 16 -3.10 5.01 4.07
C VAL A 16 -3.35 5.92 5.28
N HIS A 17 -2.47 5.85 6.27
CA HIS A 17 -2.53 6.66 7.47
C HIS A 17 -1.27 7.52 7.60
N ALA A 18 -1.41 8.73 8.12
CA ALA A 18 -0.30 9.56 8.54
C ALA A 18 0.41 8.97 9.78
N PRO A 19 1.63 9.43 10.09
CA PRO A 19 2.36 8.98 11.28
C PRO A 19 1.60 9.19 12.60
N ASP A 20 0.69 10.17 12.64
CA ASP A 20 -0.18 10.48 13.79
C ASP A 20 -1.44 9.58 13.85
N GLY A 21 -1.60 8.63 12.92
CA GLY A 21 -2.73 7.71 12.83
C GLY A 21 -3.93 8.23 12.04
N ARG A 22 -3.94 9.50 11.61
CA ARG A 22 -5.04 10.05 10.81
C ARG A 22 -5.11 9.36 9.45
N GLU A 23 -6.29 8.91 9.05
CA GLU A 23 -6.49 8.37 7.69
C GLU A 23 -6.28 9.47 6.65
N LEU A 24 -5.42 9.19 5.67
CA LEU A 24 -5.14 10.05 4.53
C LEU A 24 -5.98 9.66 3.30
N GLY A 25 -6.37 8.38 3.21
CA GLY A 25 -7.24 7.88 2.17
C GLY A 25 -7.08 6.38 1.95
N ARG A 26 -7.57 5.93 0.79
CA ARG A 26 -7.56 4.51 0.40
C ARG A 26 -7.22 4.35 -1.07
N VAL A 27 -6.61 3.22 -1.42
CA VAL A 27 -6.40 2.79 -2.79
C VAL A 27 -7.31 1.60 -3.07
N ASP A 28 -8.12 1.73 -4.11
CA ASP A 28 -8.97 0.65 -4.61
C ASP A 28 -8.14 -0.36 -5.38
N ILE A 29 -8.16 -1.60 -4.90
CA ILE A 29 -7.53 -2.76 -5.51
C ILE A 29 -8.64 -3.67 -6.06
N PRO A 30 -8.50 -4.16 -7.30
CA PRO A 30 -9.52 -5.02 -7.92
C PRO A 30 -9.76 -6.34 -7.17
N GLU A 31 -8.82 -6.76 -6.34
CA GLU A 31 -8.85 -8.01 -5.59
C GLU A 31 -8.33 -7.78 -4.16
N ARG A 32 -8.82 -8.55 -3.18
CA ARG A 32 -8.46 -8.38 -1.78
C ARG A 32 -6.93 -8.51 -1.57
N PRO A 33 -6.27 -7.48 -1.02
CA PRO A 33 -4.85 -7.54 -0.65
C PRO A 33 -4.59 -8.57 0.45
N LEU A 34 -3.52 -9.34 0.30
CA LEU A 34 -2.99 -10.25 1.32
C LEU A 34 -1.78 -9.65 2.04
N GLN A 35 -0.86 -9.08 1.26
CA GLN A 35 0.39 -8.53 1.79
C GLN A 35 0.84 -7.32 0.98
N LEU A 36 1.55 -6.43 1.65
CA LEU A 36 2.11 -5.20 1.09
C LEU A 36 3.63 -5.18 1.29
N LEU A 37 4.36 -4.71 0.29
CA LEU A 37 5.80 -4.46 0.41
C LEU A 37 6.25 -3.30 -0.47
N PHE A 38 7.19 -2.50 0.04
CA PHE A 38 7.84 -1.46 -0.75
C PHE A 38 9.07 -2.01 -1.47
N GLY A 39 9.26 -1.61 -2.73
CA GLY A 39 10.40 -2.02 -3.54
C GLY A 39 10.56 -1.19 -4.81
N GLY A 40 11.23 -1.78 -5.81
CA GLY A 40 11.64 -1.09 -7.03
C GLY A 40 12.95 -0.32 -6.88
N PRO A 41 13.55 0.17 -7.98
CA PRO A 41 14.87 0.79 -7.98
C PRO A 41 15.02 1.99 -7.02
N ASP A 42 13.93 2.69 -6.76
CA ASP A 42 13.88 3.89 -5.90
C ASP A 42 13.15 3.65 -4.57
N LYS A 43 12.69 2.43 -4.30
CA LYS A 43 11.85 2.07 -3.13
C LYS A 43 10.53 2.84 -3.05
N GLN A 44 10.05 3.42 -4.16
CA GLN A 44 8.79 4.19 -4.21
C GLN A 44 7.62 3.41 -4.82
N THR A 45 7.76 2.09 -4.99
CA THR A 45 6.71 1.23 -5.51
C THR A 45 6.13 0.39 -4.39
N LEU A 46 4.82 0.51 -4.17
CA LEU A 46 4.06 -0.38 -3.29
C LEU A 46 3.58 -1.57 -4.11
N PHE A 47 4.09 -2.75 -3.81
CA PHE A 47 3.59 -4.01 -4.34
C PHE A 47 2.48 -4.55 -3.45
N VAL A 48 1.38 -4.93 -4.10
CA VAL A 48 0.19 -5.50 -3.46
C VAL A 48 0.04 -6.93 -3.96
N LEU A 49 0.23 -7.89 -3.06
CA LEU A 49 0.08 -9.31 -3.35
C LEU A 49 -1.36 -9.72 -3.08
N THR A 50 -1.99 -10.34 -4.08
CA THR A 50 -3.34 -10.94 -3.97
C THR A 50 -3.25 -12.44 -4.26
N HIS A 51 -4.39 -13.14 -4.34
CA HIS A 51 -4.36 -14.58 -4.64
C HIS A 51 -3.92 -14.87 -6.07
N HIS A 52 -4.29 -14.01 -7.02
CA HIS A 52 -4.12 -14.31 -8.45
C HIS A 52 -3.26 -13.28 -9.20
N ALA A 53 -2.86 -12.19 -8.54
CA ALA A 53 -2.10 -11.13 -9.18
C ALA A 53 -1.14 -10.44 -8.21
N ILE A 54 -0.21 -9.69 -8.79
CA ILE A 54 0.59 -8.70 -8.09
C ILE A 54 0.33 -7.35 -8.77
N TYR A 55 -0.14 -6.39 -8.00
CA TYR A 55 -0.30 -5.02 -8.47
C TYR A 55 0.89 -4.18 -8.02
N ALA A 56 1.36 -3.28 -8.88
CA ALA A 56 2.42 -2.33 -8.57
C ALA A 56 1.84 -0.91 -8.64
N ILE A 57 1.93 -0.18 -7.54
CA ILE A 57 1.36 1.14 -7.40
C ILE A 57 2.49 2.09 -7.09
N ARG A 58 2.64 3.13 -7.93
CA ARG A 58 3.54 4.22 -7.60
C ARG A 58 2.98 4.93 -6.38
N ARG A 59 3.81 5.11 -5.35
CA ARG A 59 3.40 5.67 -4.05
C ARG A 59 2.33 6.77 -4.21
N PRO A 60 1.10 6.52 -3.73
CA PRO A 60 -0.03 7.43 -3.88
C PRO A 60 0.04 8.61 -2.89
#